data_AF-A0A7W8HK40-F1
#
_entry.id   AF-A0A7W8HK40-F1
#
_cell.length_a   1.000
_cell.length_b   1.000
_cell.length_c   1.000
_cell.angle_alpha   90.00
_cell.angle_beta   90.00
_cell.angle_gamma   90.00
#
_symmetry.space_group_name_H-M   'P 1'
#
loop_
_entity.id
_entity.type
_entity.pdbx_description
1 polymer ?
#
loop_
_entity_poly.entity_id
_entity_poly.type
_entity_poly.pdbx_seq_one_letter_code
_entity_poly.pdbx_strand_id
1 'polypeptide(L)'
;MSLSLPLLRLDLLVDLPDPIDVAALDRWLERAFELQPGGARPAADWVAEVGRRCLSLAAELLRAAGAPLFQDGVVLASRPEGAAKPGRRRLSAAVPVVDGIAPACVEAATRGGVVLVRWMAGHACTPESIATLHALAGRQVDALRRQLPSGKSTIPLLREAWRLGIPFVHLGAAVYQLGWGARGVRVARSASGVDSAVGASLAQDKHAAAGLLRRAGMPAPEHFAVRTLEEAAAAADRLGWPVVVKPVALDRGEGVSVDVDSPAALAAAFERALLRAPRRPVLVERQVGGTCHRIFVAGGRMLYAVRRLPKCVTGDGETRIAELVAQANSREQARPPWRRSEPFPFDDEARAAMAAAGFDPEAVPPAGALVPLRRIESTADGGFDIDETARVHPDNVDLALRAARLFGLAVAGVDLITDDIGRPWHAGGAVLNEVNFAPLLGGGEISRGHIPEYLRRLVDGDGRIPVEVVVGEDPGLAFARGRQRVMAQAGLRCHVTGHDTTLDASGAVRQLSFEGLGRRCRALLLDSEVDALVLVASTDELLRGPLPVDRVAGIFRANPEPQADAADSRLGPAEIERLVARLVRIATPTKGGSPGPGRGGSVAGHRGE
;
A
#
# COMPACT_ATOMS: atom_id res chain seq x y z
N MET A 1 -8.41 4.03 22.89
CA MET A 1 -7.68 3.74 21.65
C MET A 1 -8.70 3.26 20.64
N SER A 2 -8.94 3.99 19.54
CA SER A 2 -9.71 3.46 18.43
C SER A 2 -8.83 2.42 17.77
N LEU A 3 -9.25 1.17 17.78
CA LEU A 3 -8.54 0.05 17.18
C LEU A 3 -9.31 -0.28 15.92
N SER A 4 -8.76 0.11 14.78
CA SER A 4 -9.40 -0.02 13.46
C SER A 4 -9.28 -1.41 12.86
N LEU A 5 -8.48 -2.30 13.47
CA LEU A 5 -8.25 -3.68 13.03
C LEU A 5 -8.70 -4.66 14.12
N PRO A 6 -9.12 -5.89 13.75
CA PRO A 6 -9.33 -6.96 14.71
C PRO A 6 -8.07 -7.20 15.55
N LEU A 7 -8.25 -7.65 16.79
CA LEU A 7 -7.17 -7.93 17.71
C LEU A 7 -7.07 -9.43 18.01
N LEU A 8 -5.84 -9.93 18.00
CA LEU A 8 -5.48 -11.23 18.54
C LEU A 8 -4.90 -11.04 19.94
N ARG A 9 -5.48 -11.72 20.92
CA ARG A 9 -4.92 -11.79 22.26
C ARG A 9 -3.86 -12.88 22.31
N LEU A 10 -2.67 -12.52 22.78
CA LEU A 10 -1.53 -13.42 22.91
C LEU A 10 -1.01 -13.40 24.35
N ASP A 11 -0.59 -14.56 24.84
CA ASP A 11 0.18 -14.67 26.07
C ASP A 11 1.63 -15.05 25.73
N LEU A 12 2.56 -14.20 26.13
CA LEU A 12 3.97 -14.30 25.81
C LEU A 12 4.75 -14.56 27.09
N LEU A 13 5.50 -15.66 27.12
CA LEU A 13 6.53 -15.83 28.13
C LEU A 13 7.73 -14.98 27.74
N VAL A 14 8.07 -14.03 28.61
CA VAL A 14 9.23 -13.15 28.46
C VAL A 14 10.21 -13.50 29.57
N ASP A 15 11.44 -13.83 29.18
CA ASP A 15 12.55 -14.19 30.05
C ASP A 15 13.72 -13.26 29.72
N LEU A 16 13.77 -12.14 30.45
CA LEU A 16 14.71 -11.06 30.23
C LEU A 16 15.76 -11.04 31.35
N PRO A 17 17.03 -10.72 31.04
CA PRO A 17 18.03 -10.45 32.06
C PRO A 17 17.59 -9.25 32.92
N ASP A 18 17.99 -9.21 34.19
CA ASP A 18 17.74 -8.09 35.10
C ASP A 18 19.08 -7.56 35.61
N PRO A 19 19.40 -6.26 35.45
CA PRO A 19 18.59 -5.19 34.84
C PRO A 19 18.77 -5.04 33.31
N ILE A 20 17.73 -4.58 32.61
CA ILE A 20 17.82 -4.08 31.22
C ILE A 20 17.90 -2.55 31.21
N ASP A 21 18.92 -2.02 30.56
CA ASP A 21 18.98 -0.61 30.19
C ASP A 21 18.02 -0.33 29.02
N VAL A 22 16.85 0.24 29.34
CA VAL A 22 15.82 0.60 28.37
C VAL A 22 16.32 1.67 27.39
N ALA A 23 17.17 2.60 27.83
CA ALA A 23 17.73 3.63 26.94
C ALA A 23 18.72 3.02 25.95
N ALA A 24 19.50 2.02 26.36
CA ALA A 24 20.32 1.24 25.44
C ALA A 24 19.48 0.48 24.40
N LEU A 25 18.35 -0.08 24.82
CA LEU A 25 17.41 -0.76 23.93
C LEU A 25 16.77 0.23 22.93
N ASP A 26 16.44 1.44 23.36
CA ASP A 26 15.89 2.47 22.46
C ASP A 26 16.93 2.90 21.41
N ARG A 27 18.20 3.06 21.79
CA ARG A 27 19.31 3.29 20.83
C ARG A 27 19.43 2.16 19.81
N TRP A 28 19.23 0.92 20.23
CA TRP A 28 19.22 -0.23 19.34
C TRP A 28 18.07 -0.17 18.33
N LEU A 29 16.85 0.11 18.78
CA LEU A 29 15.67 0.19 17.92
C LEU A 29 15.79 1.32 16.88
N GLU A 30 16.30 2.47 17.31
CA GLU A 30 16.54 3.61 16.42
C GLU A 30 17.61 3.29 15.37
N ARG A 31 18.79 2.83 15.80
CA ARG A 31 19.93 2.61 14.88
C ARG A 31 19.77 1.39 13.98
N ALA A 32 19.19 0.31 14.50
CA ALA A 32 19.12 -0.95 13.75
C ALA A 32 17.81 -1.12 12.98
N PHE A 33 16.72 -0.45 13.35
CA PHE A 33 15.40 -0.63 12.73
C PHE A 33 14.71 0.67 12.29
N GLU A 34 15.33 1.83 12.52
CA GLU A 34 14.70 3.14 12.27
C GLU A 34 13.36 3.28 13.01
N LEU A 35 13.24 2.66 14.19
CA LEU A 35 12.03 2.69 15.02
C LEU A 35 12.21 3.75 16.12
N GLN A 36 11.21 4.61 16.25
CA GLN A 36 11.07 5.52 17.37
C GLN A 36 10.13 4.85 18.39
N PRO A 37 10.64 4.24 19.46
CA PRO A 37 9.80 3.62 20.48
C PRO A 37 8.89 4.71 21.06
N GLY A 38 7.57 4.55 20.88
CA GLY A 38 6.58 5.57 21.20
C GLY A 38 6.72 6.08 22.63
N GLY A 39 6.77 7.40 22.80
CA GLY A 39 6.81 8.05 24.10
C GLY A 39 5.59 7.68 24.95
N ALA A 40 5.76 6.70 25.83
CA ALA A 40 4.75 6.31 26.81
C ALA A 40 5.36 6.46 28.20
N ARG A 41 4.55 7.01 29.13
CA ARG A 41 4.88 7.18 30.55
C ARG A 41 5.60 5.92 31.09
N PRO A 42 6.64 6.09 31.94
CA PRO A 42 7.27 4.97 32.62
C PRO A 42 6.19 4.08 33.22
N ALA A 43 6.19 2.80 32.84
CA ALA A 43 5.30 1.85 33.50
C ALA A 43 5.92 1.52 34.87
N ALA A 44 5.10 1.35 35.90
CA ALA A 44 5.60 0.86 37.19
C ALA A 44 6.28 -0.53 37.07
N ASP A 45 5.98 -1.27 36.01
CA ASP A 45 6.60 -2.54 35.65
C ASP A 45 7.50 -2.37 34.41
N TRP A 46 8.82 -2.44 34.61
CA TRP A 46 9.82 -2.32 33.54
C TRP A 46 9.71 -3.44 32.51
N VAL A 47 9.21 -4.63 32.85
CA VAL A 47 9.03 -5.73 31.90
C VAL A 47 7.86 -5.44 30.95
N ALA A 48 6.81 -4.80 31.45
CA ALA A 48 5.74 -4.30 30.58
C ALA A 48 6.26 -3.22 29.62
N GLU A 49 7.23 -2.42 30.07
CA GLU A 49 7.90 -1.42 29.25
C GLU A 49 8.78 -2.01 28.14
N VAL A 50 9.57 -3.04 28.45
CA VAL A 50 10.32 -3.81 27.45
C VAL A 50 9.37 -4.59 26.54
N GLY A 51 8.26 -5.10 27.08
CA GLY A 51 7.20 -5.77 26.33
C GLY A 51 6.64 -4.91 25.19
N ARG A 52 6.44 -3.60 25.40
CA ARG A 52 6.02 -2.68 24.34
C ARG A 52 7.01 -2.62 23.17
N ARG A 53 8.31 -2.67 23.46
CA ARG A 53 9.39 -2.68 22.46
C ARG A 53 9.45 -4.01 21.71
N CYS A 54 9.21 -5.14 22.39
CA CYS A 54 9.01 -6.42 21.74
C CYS A 54 7.85 -6.37 20.74
N LEU A 55 6.71 -5.76 21.11
CA LEU A 55 5.54 -5.61 20.23
C LEU A 55 5.79 -4.64 19.06
N SER A 56 6.54 -3.56 19.29
CA SER A 56 6.94 -2.60 18.24
C SER A 56 7.85 -3.27 17.22
N LEU A 57 8.80 -4.08 17.68
CA LEU A 57 9.69 -4.85 16.82
C LEU A 57 8.95 -5.96 16.08
N ALA A 58 8.00 -6.65 16.74
CA ALA A 58 7.14 -7.63 16.09
C ALA A 58 6.32 -7.02 14.94
N ALA A 59 5.76 -5.84 15.16
CA ALA A 59 5.06 -5.08 14.14
C ALA A 59 5.99 -4.71 12.98
N GLU A 60 7.25 -4.34 13.26
CA GLU A 60 8.25 -4.07 12.22
C GLU A 60 8.61 -5.31 11.41
N LEU A 61 8.80 -6.47 12.04
CA LEU A 61 9.06 -7.73 11.33
C LEU A 61 7.92 -8.09 10.37
N LEU A 62 6.67 -7.91 10.82
CA LEU A 62 5.49 -8.11 9.97
C LEU A 62 5.46 -7.10 8.80
N ARG A 63 5.71 -5.81 9.07
CA ARG A 63 5.77 -4.77 8.02
C ARG A 63 6.89 -5.03 7.00
N ALA A 64 8.07 -5.42 7.47
CA ALA A 64 9.22 -5.81 6.66
C ALA A 64 8.93 -7.03 5.77
N ALA A 65 8.10 -7.94 6.27
CA ALA A 65 7.62 -9.10 5.54
C ALA A 65 6.45 -8.79 4.57
N GLY A 66 5.90 -7.57 4.62
CA GLY A 66 4.84 -7.10 3.73
C GLY A 66 3.44 -7.10 4.32
N ALA A 67 3.26 -7.30 5.62
CA ALA A 67 1.93 -7.20 6.25
C ALA A 67 1.44 -5.74 6.32
N PRO A 68 0.17 -5.45 5.95
CA PRO A 68 -0.41 -4.11 6.05
C PRO A 68 -0.87 -3.81 7.49
N LEU A 69 0.09 -3.76 8.41
CA LEU A 69 -0.12 -3.49 9.83
C LEU A 69 0.49 -2.13 10.20
N PHE A 70 -0.35 -1.21 10.67
CA PHE A 70 0.02 0.21 10.86
C PHE A 70 -0.10 0.71 12.29
N GLN A 71 -0.40 -0.18 13.23
CA GLN A 71 -0.44 0.11 14.65
C GLN A 71 0.30 -0.99 15.40
N ASP A 72 0.92 -0.66 16.53
CA ASP A 72 1.63 -1.65 17.34
C ASP A 72 0.66 -2.40 18.27
N GLY A 73 1.13 -3.53 18.81
CA GLY A 73 0.42 -4.22 19.87
C GLY A 73 0.44 -3.46 21.19
N VAL A 74 -0.52 -3.76 22.05
CA VAL A 74 -0.58 -3.22 23.41
C VAL A 74 -0.39 -4.31 24.44
N VAL A 75 0.41 -4.02 25.48
CA VAL A 75 0.52 -4.89 26.66
C VAL A 75 -0.72 -4.65 27.53
N LEU A 76 -1.50 -5.71 27.76
CA LEU A 76 -2.71 -5.67 28.59
C LEU A 76 -2.39 -5.94 30.06
N ALA A 77 -1.50 -6.90 30.32
CA ALA A 77 -1.10 -7.29 31.67
C ALA A 77 0.28 -7.91 31.67
N SER A 78 0.96 -7.81 32.81
CA SER A 78 2.26 -8.43 33.06
C SER A 78 2.24 -9.12 34.42
N ARG A 79 2.39 -10.44 34.44
CA ARG A 79 2.28 -11.26 35.66
C ARG A 79 3.58 -12.03 35.91
N PRO A 80 4.07 -12.10 37.16
CA PRO A 80 5.21 -12.95 37.49
C PRO A 80 4.93 -14.41 37.10
N GLU A 81 5.94 -15.11 36.57
CA GLU A 81 5.83 -16.54 36.28
C GLU A 81 6.84 -17.32 37.13
N GLY A 82 6.37 -17.87 38.25
CA GLY A 82 7.19 -18.53 39.26
C GLY A 82 7.82 -17.55 40.28
N ALA A 83 8.50 -18.11 41.27
CA ALA A 83 9.01 -17.36 42.43
C ALA A 83 10.45 -16.83 42.30
N ALA A 84 11.19 -17.17 41.23
CA ALA A 84 12.66 -17.14 41.27
C ALA A 84 13.38 -16.07 40.42
N LYS A 85 12.73 -15.38 39.46
CA LYS A 85 13.42 -14.39 38.59
C LYS A 85 12.52 -13.19 38.25
N PRO A 86 12.90 -11.94 38.62
CA PRO A 86 12.11 -10.74 38.33
C PRO A 86 11.80 -10.52 36.84
N GLY A 87 12.75 -10.87 35.96
CA GLY A 87 12.62 -10.73 34.50
C GLY A 87 11.85 -11.85 33.80
N ARG A 88 11.40 -12.89 34.52
CA ARG A 88 10.58 -13.98 33.95
C ARG A 88 9.10 -13.74 34.23
N ARG A 89 8.38 -13.27 33.22
CA ARG A 89 6.97 -12.86 33.34
C ARG A 89 6.15 -13.32 32.15
N ARG A 90 4.85 -13.50 32.40
CA ARG A 90 3.84 -13.70 31.37
C ARG A 90 3.21 -12.37 31.01
N LEU A 91 3.42 -11.94 29.77
CA LEU A 91 2.78 -10.75 29.20
C LEU A 91 1.54 -11.17 28.42
N SER A 92 0.38 -10.68 28.84
CA SER A 92 -0.81 -10.69 27.98
C SER A 92 -0.77 -9.46 27.08
N ALA A 93 -0.85 -9.65 25.77
CA ALA A 93 -0.85 -8.60 24.77
C ALA A 93 -2.07 -8.70 23.84
N ALA A 94 -2.50 -7.56 23.30
CA ALA A 94 -3.41 -7.50 22.16
C ALA A 94 -2.65 -6.98 20.95
N VAL A 95 -2.58 -7.78 19.89
CA VAL A 95 -1.85 -7.47 18.67
C VAL A 95 -2.84 -7.33 17.52
N PRO A 96 -2.72 -6.32 16.66
CA PRO A 96 -3.57 -6.18 15.49
C PRO A 96 -3.39 -7.35 14.53
N VAL A 97 -4.48 -7.78 13.91
CA VAL A 97 -4.46 -8.75 12.82
C VAL A 97 -5.15 -8.19 11.60
N VAL A 98 -4.69 -8.62 10.44
CA VAL A 98 -5.32 -8.34 9.16
C VAL A 98 -5.94 -9.64 8.69
N ASP A 99 -7.16 -9.58 8.14
CA ASP A 99 -7.78 -10.74 7.51
C ASP A 99 -6.82 -11.38 6.48
N GLY A 100 -6.87 -12.71 6.38
CA GLY A 100 -5.99 -13.47 5.49
C GLY A 100 -4.56 -13.70 6.02
N ILE A 101 -4.15 -13.06 7.11
CA ILE A 101 -2.88 -13.38 7.80
C ILE A 101 -3.16 -14.42 8.88
N ALA A 102 -2.48 -15.57 8.80
CA ALA A 102 -2.61 -16.62 9.79
C ALA A 102 -2.13 -16.14 11.18
N PRO A 103 -2.87 -16.44 12.28
CA PRO A 103 -2.44 -16.10 13.64
C PRO A 103 -1.02 -16.56 13.97
N ALA A 104 -0.61 -17.70 13.43
CA ALA A 104 0.75 -18.24 13.58
C ALA A 104 1.85 -17.28 13.08
N CYS A 105 1.60 -16.49 12.03
CA CYS A 105 2.56 -15.47 11.56
C CYS A 105 2.72 -14.35 12.59
N VAL A 106 1.61 -13.90 13.18
CA VAL A 106 1.60 -12.84 14.21
C VAL A 106 2.29 -13.32 15.48
N GLU A 107 2.02 -14.56 15.90
CA GLU A 107 2.71 -15.20 17.01
C GLU A 107 4.21 -15.36 16.76
N ALA A 108 4.60 -15.81 15.57
CA ALA A 108 6.00 -16.01 15.20
C ALA A 108 6.77 -14.68 15.22
N ALA A 109 6.20 -13.62 14.64
CA ALA A 109 6.78 -12.28 14.70
C ALA A 109 6.88 -11.76 16.13
N THR A 110 5.87 -12.02 16.96
CA THR A 110 5.85 -11.58 18.36
C THR A 110 6.92 -12.29 19.20
N ARG A 111 7.07 -13.60 19.05
CA ARG A 111 8.17 -14.36 19.66
C ARG A 111 9.52 -13.90 19.13
N GLY A 112 9.60 -13.64 17.82
CA GLY A 112 10.78 -13.08 17.16
C GLY A 112 11.24 -11.76 17.78
N GLY A 113 10.30 -10.84 18.02
CA GLY A 113 10.57 -9.58 18.71
C GLY A 113 11.16 -9.77 20.11
N VAL A 114 10.62 -10.71 20.90
CA VAL A 114 11.17 -11.04 22.24
C VAL A 114 12.60 -11.58 22.14
N VAL A 115 12.86 -12.48 21.18
CA VAL A 115 14.20 -13.06 20.97
C VAL A 115 15.21 -11.99 20.59
N LEU A 116 14.85 -11.09 19.67
CA LEU A 116 15.73 -10.00 19.25
C LEU A 116 16.00 -9.02 20.38
N VAL A 117 14.99 -8.66 21.18
CA VAL A 117 15.16 -7.80 22.35
C VAL A 117 16.07 -8.44 23.40
N ARG A 118 15.88 -9.73 23.69
CA ARG A 118 16.78 -10.48 24.59
C ARG A 118 18.21 -10.51 24.07
N TRP A 119 18.40 -10.66 22.76
CA TRP A 119 19.73 -10.61 22.15
C TRP A 119 20.36 -9.22 22.30
N MET A 120 19.62 -8.15 21.99
CA MET A 120 20.08 -6.76 22.12
C MET A 120 20.49 -6.42 23.57
N ALA A 121 19.75 -6.93 24.56
CA ALA A 121 20.08 -6.72 25.97
C ALA A 121 21.45 -7.30 26.39
N GLY A 122 21.97 -8.28 25.64
CA GLY A 122 23.27 -8.91 25.92
C GLY A 122 24.44 -8.36 25.10
N HIS A 123 24.23 -7.37 24.22
CA HIS A 123 25.23 -6.92 23.25
C HIS A 123 25.35 -5.40 23.18
N ALA A 124 26.57 -4.92 22.93
CA ALA A 124 26.81 -3.50 22.66
C ALA A 124 26.34 -3.11 21.25
N CYS A 125 25.79 -1.90 21.11
CA CYS A 125 25.29 -1.38 19.84
C CYS A 125 26.43 -0.90 18.94
N THR A 126 27.16 -1.84 18.33
CA THR A 126 28.23 -1.60 17.36
C THR A 126 27.78 -1.93 15.93
N PRO A 127 28.45 -1.42 14.87
CA PRO A 127 28.13 -1.78 13.49
C PRO A 127 28.13 -3.29 13.21
N GLU A 128 29.08 -4.04 13.76
CA GLU A 128 29.20 -5.50 13.61
C GLU A 128 28.03 -6.23 14.27
N SER A 129 27.63 -5.74 15.45
CA SER A 129 26.51 -6.30 16.19
C SER A 129 25.18 -5.96 15.50
N ILE A 130 25.05 -4.77 14.89
CA ILE A 130 23.90 -4.41 14.03
C ILE A 130 23.81 -5.32 12.82
N ALA A 131 24.92 -5.59 12.12
CA ALA A 131 24.93 -6.50 10.98
C ALA A 131 24.49 -7.93 11.38
N THR A 132 24.93 -8.41 12.54
CA THR A 132 24.50 -9.69 13.11
C THR A 132 23.00 -9.70 13.42
N LEU A 133 22.49 -8.62 14.00
CA LEU A 133 21.08 -8.44 14.31
C LEU A 133 20.21 -8.40 13.05
N HIS A 134 20.67 -7.71 11.99
CA HIS A 134 20.02 -7.71 10.68
C HIS A 134 19.95 -9.10 10.07
N ALA A 135 21.01 -9.92 10.20
CA ALA A 135 20.99 -11.30 9.74
C ALA A 135 19.99 -12.17 10.53
N LEU A 136 19.89 -11.98 11.85
CA LEU A 136 18.91 -12.66 12.71
C LEU A 136 17.47 -12.28 12.35
N ALA A 137 17.19 -10.97 12.26
CA ALA A 137 15.88 -10.45 11.90
C ALA A 137 15.51 -10.80 10.45
N GLY A 138 16.47 -10.74 9.52
CA GLY A 138 16.27 -11.08 8.11
C GLY A 138 15.76 -12.51 7.92
N ARG A 139 16.32 -13.48 8.65
CA ARG A 139 15.80 -14.87 8.63
C ARG A 139 14.35 -14.96 9.07
N GLN A 140 13.93 -14.16 10.06
CA GLN A 140 12.54 -14.12 10.52
C GLN A 140 11.64 -13.45 9.48
N VAL A 141 12.09 -12.33 8.90
CA VAL A 141 11.37 -11.60 7.84
C VAL A 141 11.17 -12.50 6.61
N ASP A 142 12.20 -13.22 6.17
CA ASP A 142 12.09 -14.12 5.01
C ASP A 142 11.15 -15.30 5.27
N ALA A 143 11.16 -15.85 6.49
CA ALA A 143 10.23 -16.90 6.88
C ALA A 143 8.76 -16.42 6.90
N LEU A 144 8.52 -15.19 7.35
CA LEU A 144 7.21 -14.55 7.35
C LEU A 144 6.77 -14.19 5.92
N ARG A 145 7.67 -13.64 5.11
CA ARG A 145 7.39 -13.18 3.74
C ARG A 145 6.88 -14.29 2.85
N ARG A 146 7.37 -15.53 3.02
CA ARG A 146 6.86 -16.73 2.31
C ARG A 146 5.38 -17.03 2.57
N GLN A 147 4.82 -16.51 3.66
CA GLN A 147 3.45 -16.77 4.10
C GLN A 147 2.53 -15.56 3.92
N LEU A 148 3.08 -14.39 3.56
CA LEU A 148 2.34 -13.14 3.51
C LEU A 148 2.17 -12.64 2.07
N PRO A 149 0.98 -12.11 1.72
CA PRO A 149 0.83 -11.37 0.48
C PRO A 149 1.67 -10.09 0.56
N SER A 150 2.42 -9.77 -0.50
CA SER A 150 3.23 -8.54 -0.58
C SER A 150 2.87 -7.73 -1.83
N GLY A 151 3.07 -6.41 -1.76
CA GLY A 151 2.82 -5.53 -2.90
C GLY A 151 3.37 -4.12 -2.67
N LYS A 152 4.28 -3.66 -3.55
CA LYS A 152 4.96 -2.36 -3.45
C LYS A 152 3.98 -1.18 -3.40
N SER A 153 2.83 -1.27 -4.08
CA SER A 153 1.77 -0.25 -4.02
C SER A 153 0.71 -0.48 -2.96
N THR A 154 0.42 -1.75 -2.66
CA THR A 154 -0.65 -2.11 -1.73
C THR A 154 -0.36 -1.58 -0.33
N ILE A 155 0.86 -1.73 0.17
CA ILE A 155 1.19 -1.34 1.56
C ILE A 155 1.12 0.17 1.78
N PRO A 156 1.73 1.03 0.93
CA PRO A 156 1.56 2.48 1.04
C PRO A 156 0.09 2.92 0.93
N LEU A 157 -0.67 2.31 0.02
CA LEU A 157 -2.10 2.62 -0.16
C LEU A 157 -2.91 2.30 1.11
N LEU A 158 -2.75 1.10 1.67
CA LEU A 158 -3.46 0.67 2.88
C LEU A 158 -3.04 1.47 4.11
N ARG A 159 -1.77 1.90 4.19
CA ARG A 159 -1.28 2.77 5.26
C ARG A 159 -2.01 4.10 5.26
N GLU A 160 -2.16 4.67 4.08
CA GLU A 160 -2.85 5.96 3.92
C GLU A 160 -4.36 5.81 4.11
N ALA A 161 -4.96 4.71 3.65
CA ALA A 161 -6.36 4.38 3.96
C ALA A 161 -6.59 4.32 5.48
N TRP A 162 -5.70 3.64 6.21
CA TRP A 162 -5.74 3.60 7.67
C TRP A 162 -5.62 5.00 8.29
N ARG A 163 -4.70 5.84 7.82
CA ARG A 163 -4.50 7.21 8.30
C ARG A 163 -5.73 8.09 8.08
N LEU A 164 -6.41 7.92 6.94
CA LEU A 164 -7.66 8.60 6.60
C LEU A 164 -8.88 7.98 7.30
N GLY A 165 -8.70 6.90 8.07
CA GLY A 165 -9.77 6.20 8.75
C GLY A 165 -10.69 5.43 7.81
N ILE A 166 -10.25 5.05 6.62
CA ILE A 166 -10.97 4.19 5.68
C ILE A 166 -10.74 2.73 6.10
N PRO A 167 -11.80 1.97 6.43
CA PRO A 167 -11.64 0.58 6.82
C PRO A 167 -11.31 -0.29 5.59
N PHE A 168 -10.67 -1.43 5.81
CA PHE A 168 -10.38 -2.36 4.72
C PHE A 168 -10.37 -3.81 5.17
N VAL A 169 -10.58 -4.71 4.22
CA VAL A 169 -10.52 -6.17 4.41
C VAL A 169 -9.75 -6.82 3.27
N HIS A 170 -8.96 -7.85 3.58
CA HIS A 170 -8.28 -8.66 2.57
C HIS A 170 -9.22 -9.74 2.02
N LEU A 171 -9.33 -9.84 0.71
CA LEU A 171 -10.21 -10.80 0.02
C LEU A 171 -9.46 -12.02 -0.52
N GLY A 172 -8.16 -12.14 -0.25
CA GLY A 172 -7.28 -13.11 -0.90
C GLY A 172 -6.65 -12.57 -2.19
N ALA A 173 -5.69 -13.31 -2.77
CA ALA A 173 -5.00 -12.95 -4.01
C ALA A 173 -4.44 -11.51 -4.07
N ALA A 174 -4.01 -10.97 -2.92
CA ALA A 174 -3.56 -9.58 -2.76
C ALA A 174 -4.60 -8.50 -3.16
N VAL A 175 -5.89 -8.87 -3.19
CA VAL A 175 -7.02 -7.97 -3.38
C VAL A 175 -7.55 -7.51 -2.03
N TYR A 176 -7.86 -6.22 -1.93
CA TYR A 176 -8.44 -5.62 -0.74
C TYR A 176 -9.73 -4.90 -1.11
N GLN A 177 -10.71 -4.90 -0.22
CA GLN A 177 -11.82 -3.97 -0.29
C GLN A 177 -11.56 -2.82 0.69
N LEU A 178 -11.65 -1.59 0.21
CA LEU A 178 -11.63 -0.36 1.00
C LEU A 178 -13.08 0.09 1.20
N GLY A 179 -13.52 0.33 2.43
CA GLY A 179 -14.91 0.63 2.72
C GLY A 179 -15.84 -0.60 2.74
N TRP A 180 -17.12 -0.34 2.98
CA TRP A 180 -18.15 -1.35 3.23
C TRP A 180 -19.36 -1.20 2.30
N GLY A 181 -19.99 -2.32 1.98
CA GLY A 181 -21.23 -2.38 1.20
C GLY A 181 -21.12 -1.63 -0.13
N ALA A 182 -22.13 -0.83 -0.44
CA ALA A 182 -22.20 0.01 -1.63
C ALA A 182 -21.10 1.09 -1.74
N ARG A 183 -20.42 1.41 -0.63
CA ARG A 183 -19.27 2.33 -0.61
C ARG A 183 -17.92 1.59 -0.65
N GLY A 184 -17.96 0.26 -0.74
CA GLY A 184 -16.80 -0.59 -0.82
C GLY A 184 -16.18 -0.57 -2.21
N VAL A 185 -14.87 -0.38 -2.28
CA VAL A 185 -14.11 -0.41 -3.53
C VAL A 185 -13.00 -1.43 -3.47
N ARG A 186 -12.96 -2.31 -4.45
CA ARG A 186 -11.93 -3.34 -4.56
C ARG A 186 -10.69 -2.77 -5.23
N VAL A 187 -9.53 -3.05 -4.66
CA VAL A 187 -8.23 -2.62 -5.15
C VAL A 187 -7.24 -3.77 -5.16
N ALA A 188 -6.36 -3.74 -6.16
CA ALA A 188 -5.20 -4.63 -6.24
C ALA A 188 -4.02 -3.81 -6.76
N ARG A 189 -2.99 -3.61 -5.92
CA ARG A 189 -1.95 -2.60 -6.16
C ARG A 189 -2.62 -1.21 -6.29
N SER A 190 -2.41 -0.51 -7.41
CA SER A 190 -3.09 0.73 -7.76
C SER A 190 -4.30 0.53 -8.66
N ALA A 191 -4.59 -0.69 -9.13
CA ALA A 191 -5.80 -0.93 -9.90
C ALA A 191 -7.04 -0.93 -9.00
N SER A 192 -8.15 -0.58 -9.60
CA SER A 192 -9.49 -0.52 -9.03
C SER A 192 -10.41 -1.57 -9.67
N GLY A 193 -11.52 -1.88 -9.02
CA GLY A 193 -12.52 -2.83 -9.52
C GLY A 193 -13.24 -2.40 -10.80
N VAL A 194 -13.04 -1.17 -11.27
CA VAL A 194 -13.66 -0.62 -12.49
C VAL A 194 -12.71 -0.61 -13.69
N ASP A 195 -11.44 -0.99 -13.51
CA ASP A 195 -10.49 -1.11 -14.62
C ASP A 195 -10.85 -2.31 -15.52
N SER A 196 -10.88 -2.08 -16.84
CA SER A 196 -11.20 -3.13 -17.82
C SER A 196 -10.14 -4.22 -17.84
N ALA A 197 -10.53 -5.47 -17.58
CA ALA A 197 -9.64 -6.63 -17.70
C ALA A 197 -9.14 -6.83 -19.15
N VAL A 198 -10.00 -6.61 -20.14
CA VAL A 198 -9.65 -6.66 -21.58
C VAL A 198 -8.67 -5.54 -21.92
N GLY A 199 -8.94 -4.34 -21.40
CA GLY A 199 -8.10 -3.17 -21.54
C GLY A 199 -6.71 -3.34 -20.94
N ALA A 200 -6.64 -3.89 -19.73
CA ALA A 200 -5.40 -4.21 -19.05
C ALA A 200 -4.57 -5.21 -19.86
N SER A 201 -5.20 -6.27 -20.40
CA SER A 201 -4.52 -7.24 -21.26
C SER A 201 -3.99 -6.60 -22.56
N LEU A 202 -4.75 -5.68 -23.18
CA LEU A 202 -4.30 -4.97 -24.37
C LEU A 202 -3.15 -4.02 -24.07
N ALA A 203 -3.20 -3.30 -22.94
CA ALA A 203 -2.15 -2.36 -22.52
C ALA A 203 -0.82 -3.08 -22.23
N GLN A 204 -0.87 -4.33 -21.76
CA GLN A 204 0.32 -5.16 -21.51
C GLN A 204 0.98 -5.72 -22.79
N ASP A 205 0.23 -5.82 -23.90
CA ASP A 205 0.81 -6.18 -25.19
C ASP A 205 1.28 -4.91 -25.90
N LYS A 206 2.59 -4.62 -25.82
CA LYS A 206 3.19 -3.40 -26.38
C LYS A 206 2.92 -3.22 -27.88
N HIS A 207 2.92 -4.31 -28.63
CA HIS A 207 2.68 -4.27 -30.07
C HIS A 207 1.22 -3.92 -30.36
N ALA A 208 0.29 -4.63 -29.72
CA ALA A 208 -1.14 -4.36 -29.86
C ALA A 208 -1.53 -2.97 -29.35
N ALA A 209 -0.99 -2.55 -28.21
CA ALA A 209 -1.25 -1.26 -27.57
C ALA A 209 -0.84 -0.10 -28.47
N ALA A 210 0.42 -0.06 -28.92
CA ALA A 210 0.88 1.02 -29.79
C ALA A 210 0.19 0.99 -31.16
N GLY A 211 -0.13 -0.19 -31.72
CA GLY A 211 -0.98 -0.30 -32.91
C GLY A 211 -2.38 0.28 -32.71
N LEU A 212 -3.02 0.04 -31.57
CA LEU A 212 -4.33 0.59 -31.23
C LEU A 212 -4.28 2.11 -31.04
N LEU A 213 -3.27 2.63 -30.35
CA LEU A 213 -3.04 4.06 -30.18
C LEU A 213 -2.90 4.78 -31.53
N ARG A 214 -2.10 4.23 -32.46
CA ARG A 214 -1.97 4.79 -33.82
C ARG A 214 -3.30 4.79 -34.57
N ARG A 215 -4.05 3.69 -34.53
CA ARG A 215 -5.40 3.62 -35.15
C ARG A 215 -6.39 4.62 -34.54
N ALA A 216 -6.21 4.99 -33.28
CA ALA A 216 -6.98 6.02 -32.59
C ALA A 216 -6.48 7.46 -32.85
N GLY A 217 -5.48 7.64 -33.74
CA GLY A 217 -4.92 8.94 -34.11
C GLY A 217 -3.99 9.56 -33.06
N MET A 218 -3.43 8.75 -32.15
CA MET A 218 -2.47 9.21 -31.14
C MET A 218 -1.03 8.99 -31.60
N PRO A 219 -0.07 9.88 -31.21
CA PRO A 219 1.34 9.72 -31.56
C PRO A 219 1.92 8.55 -30.77
N ALA A 220 2.14 7.41 -31.40
CA ALA A 220 2.78 6.24 -30.79
C ALA A 220 3.89 5.69 -31.69
N PRO A 221 4.94 5.04 -31.14
CA PRO A 221 6.10 4.60 -31.92
C PRO A 221 5.71 3.65 -33.04
N GLU A 222 6.31 3.81 -34.23
CA GLU A 222 6.29 2.78 -35.26
C GLU A 222 7.33 1.71 -34.90
N HIS A 223 6.94 0.44 -35.03
CA HIS A 223 7.78 -0.68 -34.65
C HIS A 223 7.49 -1.92 -35.50
N PHE A 224 8.47 -2.80 -35.59
CA PHE A 224 8.36 -4.12 -36.22
C PHE A 224 8.67 -5.21 -35.20
N ALA A 225 7.82 -6.22 -35.14
CA ALA A 225 8.09 -7.45 -34.40
C ALA A 225 8.88 -8.41 -35.29
N VAL A 226 10.10 -8.73 -34.88
CA VAL A 226 11.08 -9.50 -35.65
C VAL A 226 11.54 -10.72 -34.85
N ARG A 227 11.95 -11.78 -35.55
CA ARG A 227 12.43 -13.04 -34.97
C ARG A 227 13.85 -13.39 -35.38
N THR A 228 14.40 -12.74 -36.40
CA THR A 228 15.79 -12.94 -36.82
C THR A 228 16.54 -11.61 -36.86
N LEU A 229 17.87 -11.69 -36.86
CA LEU A 229 18.72 -10.51 -36.95
C LEU A 229 18.58 -9.82 -38.32
N GLU A 230 18.36 -10.59 -39.38
CA GLU A 230 18.13 -10.06 -40.74
C GLU A 230 16.83 -9.25 -40.80
N GLU A 231 15.75 -9.76 -40.19
CA GLU A 231 14.50 -9.02 -40.05
C GLU A 231 14.70 -7.74 -39.21
N ALA A 232 15.50 -7.81 -38.15
CA ALA A 232 15.82 -6.66 -37.31
C ALA A 232 16.59 -5.58 -38.09
N ALA A 233 17.55 -5.98 -38.93
CA ALA A 233 18.32 -5.06 -39.78
C ALA A 233 17.42 -4.39 -40.82
N ALA A 234 16.58 -5.17 -41.52
CA ALA A 234 15.61 -4.62 -42.47
C ALA A 234 14.61 -3.66 -41.80
N ALA A 235 14.19 -3.96 -40.57
CA ALA A 235 13.34 -3.07 -39.79
C ALA A 235 14.07 -1.77 -39.42
N ALA A 236 15.33 -1.85 -39.00
CA ALA A 236 16.11 -0.67 -38.64
C ALA A 236 16.35 0.27 -39.84
N ASP A 237 16.68 -0.29 -41.00
CA ASP A 237 16.85 0.49 -42.24
C ASP A 237 15.55 1.17 -42.68
N ARG A 238 14.40 0.51 -42.47
CA ARG A 238 13.08 1.07 -42.78
C ARG A 238 12.66 2.18 -41.81
N LEU A 239 12.94 2.00 -40.52
CA LEU A 239 12.59 2.97 -39.47
C LEU A 239 13.52 4.19 -39.46
N GLY A 240 14.75 4.02 -39.93
CA GLY A 240 15.83 4.97 -39.79
C GLY A 240 16.54 4.83 -38.44
N TRP A 241 17.86 5.04 -38.46
CA TRP A 241 18.74 4.98 -37.30
C TRP A 241 18.77 6.31 -36.52
N PRO A 242 18.98 6.31 -35.20
CA PRO A 242 19.12 5.13 -34.32
C PRO A 242 17.77 4.48 -33.99
N VAL A 243 17.82 3.21 -33.60
CA VAL A 243 16.65 2.41 -33.19
C VAL A 243 16.75 1.98 -31.73
N VAL A 244 15.61 1.60 -31.17
CA VAL A 244 15.51 0.91 -29.88
C VAL A 244 15.15 -0.54 -30.14
N VAL A 245 15.84 -1.45 -29.44
CA VAL A 245 15.62 -2.89 -29.53
C VAL A 245 15.16 -3.39 -28.17
N LYS A 246 13.99 -4.00 -28.10
CA LYS A 246 13.41 -4.47 -26.83
C LYS A 246 12.62 -5.78 -26.96
N PRO A 247 12.62 -6.65 -25.94
CA PRO A 247 11.75 -7.82 -25.93
C PRO A 247 10.26 -7.42 -25.86
N VAL A 248 9.38 -8.12 -26.58
CA VAL A 248 7.92 -7.84 -26.56
C VAL A 248 7.31 -8.00 -25.18
N ALA A 249 7.74 -9.03 -24.43
CA ALA A 249 7.01 -9.55 -23.28
C ALA A 249 7.53 -9.08 -21.91
N LEU A 250 8.53 -8.19 -21.87
CA LEU A 250 9.06 -7.67 -20.61
C LEU A 250 8.62 -6.23 -20.39
N ASP A 251 8.11 -6.00 -19.19
CA ASP A 251 7.87 -4.67 -18.66
C ASP A 251 9.17 -4.12 -18.06
N ARG A 252 9.19 -2.82 -17.72
CA ARG A 252 10.17 -2.21 -16.80
C ARG A 252 11.61 -2.02 -17.30
N GLY A 253 11.80 -1.96 -18.61
CA GLY A 253 13.11 -1.61 -19.20
C GLY A 253 14.11 -2.76 -19.29
N GLU A 254 13.74 -3.97 -18.87
CA GLU A 254 14.63 -5.13 -18.92
C GLU A 254 14.89 -5.58 -20.37
N GLY A 255 16.17 -5.67 -20.74
CA GLY A 255 16.58 -6.06 -22.09
C GLY A 255 16.36 -4.98 -23.16
N VAL A 256 16.04 -3.75 -22.77
CA VAL A 256 15.93 -2.61 -23.68
C VAL A 256 17.33 -2.09 -24.02
N SER A 257 17.64 -2.00 -25.30
CA SER A 257 18.84 -1.34 -25.80
C SER A 257 18.43 -0.08 -26.56
N VAL A 258 18.94 1.06 -26.14
CA VAL A 258 18.78 2.37 -26.80
C VAL A 258 20.08 2.75 -27.52
N ASP A 259 20.02 3.80 -28.33
CA ASP A 259 21.13 4.35 -29.12
C ASP A 259 21.75 3.30 -30.05
N VAL A 260 20.94 2.37 -30.54
CA VAL A 260 21.41 1.34 -31.46
C VAL A 260 21.52 1.98 -32.84
N ASP A 261 22.73 2.31 -33.25
CA ASP A 261 23.04 3.17 -34.41
C ASP A 261 23.83 2.45 -35.52
N SER A 262 24.19 1.18 -35.30
CA SER A 262 25.03 0.41 -36.21
C SER A 262 24.65 -1.08 -36.24
N PRO A 263 24.97 -1.81 -37.33
CA PRO A 263 24.69 -3.24 -37.43
C PRO A 263 25.32 -4.09 -36.30
N ALA A 264 26.53 -3.73 -35.87
CA ALA A 264 27.20 -4.42 -34.76
C ALA A 264 26.48 -4.18 -33.42
N ALA A 265 26.07 -2.93 -33.15
CA ALA A 265 25.26 -2.61 -31.97
C ALA A 265 23.90 -3.33 -32.02
N LEU A 266 23.29 -3.42 -33.21
CA LEU A 266 22.01 -4.11 -33.43
C LEU A 266 22.13 -5.61 -33.13
N ALA A 267 23.18 -6.28 -33.60
CA ALA A 267 23.43 -7.68 -33.30
C ALA A 267 23.52 -7.93 -31.78
N ALA A 268 24.34 -7.13 -31.08
CA ALA A 268 24.48 -7.25 -29.63
C ALA A 268 23.17 -6.94 -28.89
N ALA A 269 22.42 -5.92 -29.34
CA ALA A 269 21.12 -5.56 -28.76
C ALA A 269 20.06 -6.65 -28.96
N PHE A 270 20.03 -7.24 -30.15
CA PHE A 270 19.11 -8.32 -30.50
C PHE A 270 19.40 -9.59 -29.68
N GLU A 271 20.67 -9.98 -29.54
CA GLU A 271 21.08 -11.08 -28.67
C GLU A 271 20.68 -10.83 -27.21
N ARG A 272 20.93 -9.62 -26.67
CA ARG A 272 20.50 -9.25 -25.32
C ARG A 272 19.00 -9.38 -25.14
N ALA A 273 18.19 -8.92 -26.10
CA ALA A 273 16.74 -9.04 -26.04
C ALA A 273 16.29 -10.51 -26.07
N LEU A 274 16.90 -11.34 -26.93
CA LEU A 274 16.61 -12.78 -27.00
C LEU A 274 17.00 -13.52 -25.74
N LEU A 275 18.14 -13.22 -25.11
CA LEU A 275 18.54 -13.83 -23.84
C LEU A 275 17.49 -13.62 -22.74
N ARG A 276 16.80 -12.48 -22.79
CA ARG A 276 15.74 -12.12 -21.83
C ARG A 276 14.40 -12.76 -22.17
N ALA A 277 14.09 -12.97 -23.46
CA ALA A 277 12.84 -13.60 -23.90
C ALA A 277 13.05 -14.54 -25.11
N PRO A 278 13.68 -15.71 -24.95
CA PRO A 278 14.18 -16.52 -26.08
C PRO A 278 13.12 -17.04 -27.05
N ARG A 279 11.86 -17.12 -26.60
CA ARG A 279 10.73 -17.67 -27.38
C ARG A 279 9.75 -16.60 -27.86
N ARG A 280 10.07 -15.32 -27.66
CA ARG A 280 9.20 -14.19 -28.02
C ARG A 280 9.87 -13.36 -29.12
N PRO A 281 9.07 -12.70 -29.99
CA PRO A 281 9.64 -11.74 -30.91
C PRO A 281 10.35 -10.59 -30.17
N VAL A 282 11.28 -9.95 -30.87
CA VAL A 282 11.93 -8.71 -30.47
C VAL A 282 11.25 -7.56 -31.21
N LEU A 283 11.06 -6.43 -30.54
CA LEU A 283 10.59 -5.19 -31.17
C LEU A 283 11.79 -4.33 -31.55
N VAL A 284 11.81 -3.90 -32.81
CA VAL A 284 12.66 -2.81 -33.29
C VAL A 284 11.77 -1.61 -33.52
N GLU A 285 12.08 -0.48 -32.89
CA GLU A 285 11.30 0.75 -32.98
C GLU A 285 12.21 1.94 -33.25
N ARG A 286 11.67 2.96 -33.92
CA ARG A 286 12.44 4.19 -34.13
C ARG A 286 12.69 4.86 -32.79
N GLN A 287 13.93 5.24 -32.52
CA GLN A 287 14.23 5.97 -31.30
C GLN A 287 13.61 7.37 -31.35
N VAL A 288 13.02 7.79 -30.24
CA VAL A 288 12.48 9.13 -30.05
C VAL A 288 13.38 9.87 -29.07
N GLY A 289 13.79 11.08 -29.43
CA GLY A 289 14.56 11.96 -28.54
C GLY A 289 13.74 12.47 -27.36
N GLY A 290 14.43 12.74 -26.25
CA GLY A 290 13.85 13.35 -25.06
C GLY A 290 13.75 12.41 -23.87
N THR A 291 13.08 12.88 -22.82
CA THR A 291 12.98 12.15 -21.55
C THR A 291 11.60 11.51 -21.41
N CYS A 292 11.56 10.33 -20.81
CA CYS A 292 10.31 9.67 -20.46
C CYS A 292 9.64 10.38 -19.27
N HIS A 293 8.44 10.87 -19.50
CA HIS A 293 7.55 11.41 -18.48
C HIS A 293 6.42 10.42 -18.24
N ARG A 294 6.06 10.19 -16.98
CA ARG A 294 4.88 9.39 -16.62
C ARG A 294 3.79 10.32 -16.11
N ILE A 295 2.69 10.39 -16.85
CA ILE A 295 1.44 11.02 -16.41
C ILE A 295 0.62 9.94 -15.72
N PHE A 296 0.41 10.08 -14.41
CA PHE A 296 -0.44 9.17 -13.64
C PHE A 296 -1.89 9.63 -13.72
N VAL A 297 -2.77 8.81 -14.28
CA VAL A 297 -4.21 9.06 -14.40
C VAL A 297 -4.95 8.27 -13.33
N ALA A 298 -5.87 8.92 -12.62
CA ALA A 298 -6.77 8.29 -11.67
C ALA A 298 -8.13 9.00 -11.64
N GLY A 299 -9.22 8.25 -11.83
CA GLY A 299 -10.58 8.78 -11.77
C GLY A 299 -10.88 9.78 -12.91
N GLY A 300 -10.38 9.51 -14.11
CA GLY A 300 -10.61 10.34 -15.30
C GLY A 300 -9.88 11.70 -15.29
N ARG A 301 -8.92 11.89 -14.39
CA ARG A 301 -8.10 13.11 -14.28
C ARG A 301 -6.63 12.75 -14.05
N MET A 302 -5.72 13.64 -14.42
CA MET A 302 -4.32 13.53 -13.99
C MET A 302 -4.27 13.63 -12.46
N LEU A 303 -3.51 12.73 -11.84
CA LEU A 303 -3.22 12.75 -10.41
C LEU A 303 -1.90 13.50 -10.17
N TYR A 304 -0.86 13.12 -10.91
CA TYR A 304 0.45 13.76 -10.91
C TYR A 304 1.21 13.39 -12.19
N ALA A 305 2.31 14.07 -12.46
CA ALA A 305 3.25 13.67 -13.51
C ALA A 305 4.69 13.76 -13.02
N VAL A 306 5.52 12.83 -13.47
CA VAL A 306 6.95 12.79 -13.13
C VAL A 306 7.80 12.65 -14.38
N ARG A 307 8.95 13.31 -14.37
CA ARG A 307 10.05 13.01 -15.28
C ARG A 307 10.89 11.89 -14.66
N ARG A 308 11.03 10.78 -15.39
CA ARG A 308 11.73 9.58 -14.92
C ARG A 308 13.17 9.64 -15.37
N LEU A 309 14.09 9.65 -14.41
CA LEU A 309 15.52 9.70 -14.68
C LEU A 309 16.19 8.37 -14.29
N PRO A 310 17.24 7.97 -15.03
CA PRO A 310 18.02 6.79 -14.67
C PRO A 310 18.64 6.94 -13.28
N LYS A 311 19.07 5.83 -12.70
CA LYS A 311 19.88 5.82 -11.48
C LYS A 311 21.06 6.79 -11.63
N CYS A 312 21.22 7.70 -10.68
CA CYS A 312 22.28 8.71 -10.69
C CYS A 312 22.89 8.91 -9.31
N VAL A 313 24.03 9.59 -9.23
CA VAL A 313 24.49 10.28 -8.02
C VAL A 313 24.40 11.79 -8.21
N THR A 314 24.14 12.51 -7.13
CA THR A 314 24.08 13.98 -7.14
C THR A 314 25.42 14.54 -6.70
N GLY A 315 26.01 15.42 -7.51
CA GLY A 315 27.23 16.13 -7.16
C GLY A 315 27.04 17.08 -5.99
N ASP A 316 28.03 17.13 -5.11
CA ASP A 316 28.12 18.07 -3.99
C ASP A 316 29.12 19.21 -4.28
N GLY A 317 29.86 19.15 -5.40
CA GLY A 317 30.88 20.14 -5.76
C GLY A 317 32.24 19.92 -5.10
N GLU A 318 32.39 18.88 -4.27
CA GLU A 318 33.59 18.63 -3.47
C GLU A 318 34.13 17.20 -3.60
N THR A 319 33.24 16.22 -3.77
CA THR A 319 33.56 14.79 -3.77
C THR A 319 33.62 14.23 -5.20
N ARG A 320 34.56 13.32 -5.48
CA ARG A 320 34.65 12.64 -6.78
C ARG A 320 33.47 11.71 -7.02
N ILE A 321 33.08 11.50 -8.28
CA ILE A 321 31.94 10.62 -8.64
C ILE A 321 32.12 9.20 -8.07
N ALA A 322 33.30 8.61 -8.20
CA ALA A 322 33.59 7.28 -7.64
C ALA A 322 33.32 7.20 -6.12
N GLU A 323 33.69 8.25 -5.39
CA GLU A 323 33.49 8.34 -3.94
C GLU A 323 32.02 8.59 -3.58
N LEU A 324 31.31 9.42 -4.35
CA LEU A 324 29.85 9.61 -4.19
C LEU A 324 29.09 8.30 -4.35
N VAL A 325 29.45 7.48 -5.34
CA VAL A 325 28.86 6.14 -5.54
C VAL A 325 29.17 5.22 -4.36
N ALA A 326 30.41 5.20 -3.87
CA ALA A 326 30.79 4.41 -2.69
C ALA A 326 30.04 4.85 -1.43
N GLN A 327 29.91 6.17 -1.20
CA GLN A 327 29.15 6.74 -0.09
C GLN A 327 27.67 6.37 -0.17
N ALA A 328 27.04 6.47 -1.35
CA ALA A 328 25.65 6.11 -1.56
C ALA A 328 25.39 4.63 -1.24
N ASN A 329 26.27 3.73 -1.70
CA ASN A 329 26.20 2.31 -1.37
C ASN A 329 26.41 2.04 0.14
N SER A 330 27.35 2.73 0.77
CA SER A 330 27.60 2.59 2.22
C SER A 330 26.38 3.00 3.05
N ARG A 331 25.70 4.09 2.66
CA ARG A 331 24.44 4.55 3.29
C ARG A 331 23.35 3.48 3.20
N GLU A 332 23.17 2.85 2.03
CA GLU A 332 22.19 1.77 1.88
C GLU A 332 22.59 0.51 2.67
N GLN A 333 23.88 0.16 2.74
CA GLN A 333 24.35 -0.99 3.53
C GLN A 333 24.12 -0.82 5.04
N ALA A 334 24.14 0.43 5.55
CA ALA A 334 23.85 0.72 6.96
C ALA A 334 22.38 0.48 7.34
N ARG A 335 21.47 0.47 6.35
CA ARG A 335 20.02 0.28 6.56
C ARG A 335 19.65 -1.20 6.68
N PRO A 336 18.50 -1.52 7.31
CA PRO A 336 18.00 -2.89 7.36
C PRO A 336 17.86 -3.49 5.95
N PRO A 337 18.23 -4.75 5.71
CA PRO A 337 18.22 -5.36 4.37
C PRO A 337 16.90 -5.21 3.59
N TRP A 338 15.75 -5.28 4.28
CA TRP A 338 14.41 -5.14 3.67
C TRP A 338 13.98 -3.69 3.39
N ARG A 339 14.78 -2.69 3.79
CA ARG A 339 14.53 -1.26 3.52
C ARG A 339 15.52 -0.66 2.50
N ARG A 340 16.52 -1.44 2.08
CA ARG A 340 17.54 -0.99 1.13
C ARG A 340 16.94 -0.76 -0.26
N SER A 341 17.45 0.25 -0.93
CA SER A 341 17.24 0.50 -2.36
C SER A 341 18.22 -0.36 -3.17
N GLU A 342 18.00 -0.43 -4.48
CA GLU A 342 18.95 -1.09 -5.37
C GLU A 342 20.32 -0.40 -5.32
N PRO A 343 21.43 -1.16 -5.43
CA PRO A 343 22.78 -0.61 -5.38
C PRO A 343 23.03 0.49 -6.42
N PHE A 344 24.02 1.34 -6.15
CA PHE A 344 24.55 2.31 -7.11
C PHE A 344 25.70 1.63 -7.87
N PRO A 345 25.52 1.31 -9.16
CA PRO A 345 26.53 0.55 -9.91
C PRO A 345 27.73 1.41 -10.29
N PHE A 346 28.89 0.77 -10.42
CA PHE A 346 30.14 1.36 -10.90
C PHE A 346 30.86 0.41 -11.87
N ASP A 347 30.07 -0.26 -12.70
CA ASP A 347 30.47 -1.19 -13.75
C ASP A 347 30.71 -0.48 -15.10
N ASP A 348 31.02 -1.24 -16.14
CA ASP A 348 31.31 -0.69 -17.48
C ASP A 348 30.12 0.06 -18.08
N GLU A 349 28.88 -0.39 -17.79
CA GLU A 349 27.67 0.32 -18.22
C GLU A 349 27.53 1.67 -17.52
N ALA A 350 27.87 1.76 -16.22
CA ALA A 350 27.89 3.03 -15.50
C ALA A 350 28.95 3.97 -16.06
N ARG A 351 30.15 3.47 -16.36
CA ARG A 351 31.22 4.28 -16.98
C ARG A 351 30.82 4.78 -18.36
N ALA A 352 30.20 3.94 -19.18
CA ALA A 352 29.69 4.33 -20.49
C ALA A 352 28.57 5.38 -20.38
N ALA A 353 27.66 5.24 -19.40
CA ALA A 353 26.61 6.22 -19.15
C ALA A 353 27.17 7.59 -18.71
N MET A 354 28.16 7.60 -17.81
CA MET A 354 28.86 8.82 -17.38
C MET A 354 29.56 9.49 -18.55
N ALA A 355 30.37 8.74 -19.31
CA ALA A 355 31.13 9.25 -20.44
C ALA A 355 30.22 9.86 -21.52
N ALA A 356 29.12 9.19 -21.84
CA ALA A 356 28.12 9.69 -22.79
C ALA A 356 27.37 10.93 -22.29
N ALA A 357 27.36 11.19 -20.99
CA ALA A 357 26.86 12.42 -20.38
C ALA A 357 27.96 13.48 -20.13
N GLY A 358 29.20 13.22 -20.58
CA GLY A 358 30.33 14.15 -20.47
C GLY A 358 30.99 14.16 -19.08
N PHE A 359 30.80 13.13 -18.28
CA PHE A 359 31.42 13.00 -16.95
C PHE A 359 32.60 12.03 -16.95
N ASP A 360 33.67 12.42 -16.24
CA ASP A 360 34.78 11.54 -15.88
C ASP A 360 34.56 11.02 -14.45
N PRO A 361 34.56 9.69 -14.20
CA PRO A 361 34.37 9.12 -12.86
C PRO A 361 35.35 9.63 -11.78
N GLU A 362 36.52 10.14 -12.18
CA GLU A 362 37.51 10.70 -11.27
C GLU A 362 37.34 12.21 -11.04
N ALA A 363 36.44 12.87 -11.77
CA ALA A 363 36.15 14.29 -11.61
C ALA A 363 35.22 14.57 -10.43
N VAL A 364 35.30 15.80 -9.93
CA VAL A 364 34.34 16.37 -8.98
C VAL A 364 33.20 17.02 -9.78
N PRO A 365 31.97 16.48 -9.71
CA PRO A 365 30.84 17.04 -10.44
C PRO A 365 30.34 18.31 -9.73
N PRO A 366 29.85 19.33 -10.46
CA PRO A 366 29.27 20.52 -9.86
C PRO A 366 28.15 20.20 -8.88
N ALA A 367 27.97 21.04 -7.86
CA ALA A 367 26.89 20.88 -6.89
C ALA A 367 25.51 20.85 -7.59
N GLY A 368 24.71 19.84 -7.29
CA GLY A 368 23.39 19.60 -7.90
C GLY A 368 23.42 18.91 -9.27
N ALA A 369 24.59 18.66 -9.88
CA ALA A 369 24.68 17.93 -11.13
C ALA A 369 24.26 16.47 -10.93
N LEU A 370 23.43 15.94 -11.84
CA LEU A 370 22.95 14.56 -11.80
C LEU A 370 23.82 13.72 -12.73
N VAL A 371 24.66 12.88 -12.14
CA VAL A 371 25.60 12.02 -12.89
C VAL A 371 24.96 10.65 -13.11
N PRO A 372 24.60 10.27 -14.35
CA PRO A 372 23.89 9.03 -14.63
C PRO A 372 24.80 7.80 -14.48
N LEU A 373 24.28 6.75 -13.86
CA LEU A 373 24.91 5.43 -13.74
C LEU A 373 24.31 4.41 -14.72
N ARG A 374 23.25 4.79 -15.43
CA ARG A 374 22.56 4.03 -16.48
C ARG A 374 22.07 4.99 -17.57
N ARG A 375 21.83 4.47 -18.78
CA ARG A 375 21.28 5.26 -19.89
C ARG A 375 19.77 5.49 -19.77
N ILE A 376 19.05 4.53 -19.21
CA ILE A 376 17.59 4.56 -19.02
C ILE A 376 17.22 4.18 -17.59
N GLU A 377 16.03 4.58 -17.17
CA GLU A 377 15.45 4.07 -15.92
C GLU A 377 14.90 2.66 -16.13
N SER A 378 15.20 1.77 -15.18
CA SER A 378 14.73 0.40 -15.15
C SER A 378 14.30 0.04 -13.73
N THR A 379 13.38 -0.91 -13.57
CA THR A 379 13.04 -1.39 -12.21
C THR A 379 14.19 -2.15 -11.56
N ALA A 380 15.11 -2.72 -12.35
CA ALA A 380 16.24 -3.50 -11.85
C ALA A 380 17.32 -2.63 -11.20
N ASP A 381 17.68 -1.51 -11.83
CA ASP A 381 18.68 -0.57 -11.31
C ASP A 381 18.03 0.52 -10.45
N GLY A 382 16.72 0.72 -10.64
CA GLY A 382 15.97 1.85 -10.13
C GLY A 382 16.26 3.13 -10.90
N GLY A 383 15.73 4.20 -10.35
CA GLY A 383 15.88 5.57 -10.85
C GLY A 383 15.32 6.52 -9.81
N PHE A 384 15.16 7.78 -10.22
CA PHE A 384 14.46 8.75 -9.41
C PHE A 384 13.55 9.62 -10.28
N ASP A 385 12.50 10.11 -9.64
CA ASP A 385 11.46 10.89 -10.27
C ASP A 385 11.64 12.36 -9.89
N ILE A 386 11.47 13.25 -10.86
CA ILE A 386 11.29 14.68 -10.62
C ILE A 386 9.82 15.02 -10.84
N ASP A 387 9.21 15.72 -9.89
CA ASP A 387 7.82 16.16 -9.99
C ASP A 387 7.70 17.25 -11.06
N GLU A 388 6.90 16.99 -12.09
CA GLU A 388 6.62 17.90 -13.20
C GLU A 388 5.12 18.22 -13.29
N THR A 389 4.34 17.89 -12.25
CA THR A 389 2.88 17.95 -12.25
C THR A 389 2.35 19.32 -12.67
N ALA A 390 2.97 20.40 -12.19
CA ALA A 390 2.55 21.77 -12.51
C ALA A 390 2.97 22.25 -13.91
N ARG A 391 3.92 21.56 -14.56
CA ARG A 391 4.47 21.95 -15.87
C ARG A 391 3.78 21.28 -17.05
N VAL A 392 2.99 20.23 -16.84
CA VAL A 392 2.38 19.48 -17.94
C VAL A 392 1.43 20.34 -18.75
N HIS A 393 1.65 20.43 -20.06
CA HIS A 393 0.74 21.13 -20.97
C HIS A 393 -0.65 20.47 -21.00
N PRO A 394 -1.76 21.24 -21.02
CA PRO A 394 -3.12 20.69 -21.09
C PRO A 394 -3.35 19.67 -22.21
N ASP A 395 -2.83 19.90 -23.42
CA ASP A 395 -2.93 18.95 -24.53
C ASP A 395 -2.28 17.59 -24.24
N ASN A 396 -1.21 17.55 -23.43
CA ASN A 396 -0.56 16.30 -23.02
C ASN A 396 -1.39 15.57 -21.97
N VAL A 397 -2.06 16.32 -21.09
CA VAL A 397 -3.05 15.77 -20.16
C VAL A 397 -4.22 15.16 -20.93
N ASP A 398 -4.81 15.88 -21.89
CA ASP A 398 -5.92 15.36 -22.72
C ASP A 398 -5.50 14.09 -23.47
N LEU A 399 -4.31 14.08 -24.08
CA LEU A 399 -3.75 12.90 -24.74
C LEU A 399 -3.69 11.70 -23.78
N ALA A 400 -3.15 11.88 -22.57
CA ALA A 400 -3.06 10.82 -21.57
C ALA A 400 -4.45 10.33 -21.11
N LEU A 401 -5.41 11.23 -20.91
CA LEU A 401 -6.78 10.88 -20.54
C LEU A 401 -7.52 10.15 -21.66
N ARG A 402 -7.31 10.53 -22.92
CA ARG A 402 -7.85 9.82 -24.08
C ARG A 402 -7.25 8.42 -24.18
N ALA A 403 -5.95 8.27 -23.97
CA ALA A 403 -5.30 6.97 -23.97
C ALA A 403 -5.84 6.06 -22.86
N ALA A 404 -5.93 6.54 -21.62
CA ALA A 404 -6.51 5.77 -20.51
C ALA A 404 -7.96 5.31 -20.81
N ARG A 405 -8.79 6.20 -21.38
CA ARG A 405 -10.17 5.89 -21.81
C ARG A 405 -10.22 4.85 -22.94
N LEU A 406 -9.30 4.93 -23.91
CA LEU A 406 -9.22 3.98 -25.02
C LEU A 406 -9.01 2.53 -24.51
N PHE A 407 -8.23 2.37 -23.45
CA PHE A 407 -8.04 1.07 -22.78
C PHE A 407 -9.07 0.80 -21.68
N GLY A 408 -10.04 1.68 -21.42
CA GLY A 408 -11.01 1.50 -20.33
C GLY A 408 -10.36 1.39 -18.95
N LEU A 409 -9.27 2.11 -18.73
CA LEU A 409 -8.53 2.13 -17.46
C LEU A 409 -8.89 3.40 -16.68
N ALA A 410 -9.48 3.23 -15.50
CA ALA A 410 -9.70 4.31 -14.54
C ALA A 410 -8.39 4.73 -13.86
N VAL A 411 -7.45 3.79 -13.72
CA VAL A 411 -6.09 4.03 -13.23
C VAL A 411 -5.05 3.57 -14.24
N ALA A 412 -4.24 4.50 -14.74
CA ALA A 412 -3.23 4.21 -15.75
C ALA A 412 -1.97 5.07 -15.57
N GLY A 413 -0.81 4.52 -15.90
CA GLY A 413 0.43 5.29 -16.06
C GLY A 413 0.71 5.47 -17.54
N VAL A 414 0.60 6.70 -18.05
CA VAL A 414 0.84 7.00 -19.46
C VAL A 414 2.26 7.55 -19.61
N ASP A 415 3.11 6.82 -20.33
CA ASP A 415 4.50 7.18 -20.55
C ASP A 415 4.61 7.97 -21.87
N LEU A 416 5.03 9.24 -21.77
CA LEU A 416 5.19 10.17 -22.88
C LEU A 416 6.67 10.59 -22.98
N ILE A 417 7.29 10.37 -24.14
CA ILE A 417 8.66 10.79 -24.42
C ILE A 417 8.61 12.17 -25.09
N THR A 418 9.29 13.14 -24.49
CA THR A 418 9.39 14.54 -24.98
C THR A 418 10.57 15.25 -24.32
N ASP A 419 11.15 16.24 -25.00
CA ASP A 419 12.16 17.13 -24.42
C ASP A 419 11.53 18.12 -23.41
N ASP A 420 10.30 18.55 -23.66
CA ASP A 420 9.58 19.48 -22.80
C ASP A 420 8.10 19.09 -22.67
N ILE A 421 7.73 18.64 -21.47
CA ILE A 421 6.35 18.27 -21.13
C ILE A 421 5.41 19.47 -21.07
N GLY A 422 5.95 20.69 -21.01
CA GLY A 422 5.21 21.95 -21.04
C GLY A 422 4.79 22.43 -22.42
N ARG A 423 5.22 21.74 -23.49
CA ARG A 423 4.78 22.02 -24.87
C ARG A 423 3.71 21.00 -25.31
N PRO A 424 2.74 21.40 -26.14
CA PRO A 424 1.74 20.46 -26.64
C PRO A 424 2.37 19.39 -27.52
N TRP A 425 1.90 18.14 -27.41
CA TRP A 425 2.49 16.98 -28.06
C TRP A 425 2.63 17.12 -29.58
N HIS A 426 1.67 17.79 -30.24
CA HIS A 426 1.66 17.98 -31.70
C HIS A 426 2.68 19.01 -32.20
N ALA A 427 3.15 19.92 -31.34
CA ALA A 427 4.18 20.89 -31.68
C ALA A 427 5.57 20.51 -31.14
N GLY A 428 5.61 19.70 -30.08
CA GLY A 428 6.84 19.24 -29.42
C GLY A 428 7.39 17.91 -29.95
N GLY A 429 6.66 17.23 -30.85
CA GLY A 429 7.05 15.90 -31.35
C GLY A 429 6.96 14.80 -30.29
N ALA A 430 6.12 14.98 -29.27
CA ALA A 430 6.01 14.03 -28.17
C ALA A 430 5.40 12.71 -28.64
N VAL A 431 5.88 11.60 -28.10
CA VAL A 431 5.43 10.26 -28.46
C VAL A 431 4.93 9.51 -27.23
N LEU A 432 3.70 9.02 -27.31
CA LEU A 432 3.09 8.15 -26.30
C LEU A 432 3.72 6.76 -26.44
N ASN A 433 4.69 6.50 -25.58
CA ASN A 433 5.49 5.29 -25.61
C ASN A 433 4.68 4.08 -25.12
N GLU A 434 4.09 4.17 -23.93
CA GLU A 434 3.39 3.05 -23.29
C GLU A 434 2.20 3.52 -22.43
N VAL A 435 1.15 2.68 -22.33
CA VAL A 435 0.08 2.82 -21.34
C VAL A 435 0.18 1.65 -20.38
N ASN A 436 0.37 1.94 -19.09
CA ASN A 436 0.63 0.94 -18.07
C ASN A 436 -0.60 0.72 -17.19
N PHE A 437 -1.10 -0.52 -17.14
CA PHE A 437 -2.09 -0.95 -16.16
C PHE A 437 -1.45 -1.12 -14.77
N ALA A 438 -2.19 -0.72 -13.72
CA ALA A 438 -1.76 -0.81 -12.33
C ALA A 438 -0.34 -0.23 -12.11
N PRO A 439 -0.08 1.03 -12.54
CA PRO A 439 1.22 1.67 -12.40
C PRO A 439 1.67 1.73 -10.94
N LEU A 440 2.98 1.73 -10.69
CA LEU A 440 3.52 1.82 -9.34
C LEU A 440 3.07 3.12 -8.66
N LEU A 441 2.26 2.98 -7.60
CA LEU A 441 1.84 4.03 -6.68
C LEU A 441 2.54 3.82 -5.33
N GLY A 442 3.09 4.87 -4.70
CA GLY A 442 3.75 4.82 -3.39
C GLY A 442 5.21 4.39 -3.38
N GLY A 443 5.83 4.23 -4.55
CA GLY A 443 7.24 3.85 -4.71
C GLY A 443 8.23 4.90 -4.17
N GLY A 444 8.01 6.16 -4.53
CA GLY A 444 8.79 7.32 -4.07
C GLY A 444 7.94 8.36 -3.31
N GLU A 445 8.59 9.40 -2.80
CA GLU A 445 7.95 10.45 -1.98
C GLU A 445 6.86 11.21 -2.73
N ILE A 446 7.11 11.61 -3.97
CA ILE A 446 6.14 12.29 -4.84
C ILE A 446 4.85 11.47 -4.91
N SER A 447 4.95 10.22 -5.36
CA SER A 447 3.82 9.30 -5.48
C SER A 447 3.08 9.08 -4.15
N ARG A 448 3.81 8.99 -3.02
CA ARG A 448 3.20 8.87 -1.67
C ARG A 448 2.39 10.11 -1.29
N GLY A 449 2.87 11.30 -1.62
CA GLY A 449 2.17 12.57 -1.40
C GLY A 449 0.80 12.65 -2.09
N HIS A 450 0.62 11.90 -3.18
CA HIS A 450 -0.64 11.86 -3.94
C HIS A 450 -1.61 10.73 -3.54
N ILE A 451 -1.22 9.77 -2.70
CA ILE A 451 -2.12 8.70 -2.23
C ILE A 451 -3.38 9.24 -1.53
N PRO A 452 -3.35 10.31 -0.71
CA PRO A 452 -4.56 10.85 -0.10
C PRO A 452 -5.56 11.38 -1.13
N GLU A 453 -5.09 12.01 -2.20
CA GLU A 453 -5.93 12.45 -3.32
C GLU A 453 -6.47 11.25 -4.12
N TYR A 454 -5.61 10.27 -4.40
CA TYR A 454 -6.01 9.02 -5.05
C TYR A 454 -7.17 8.34 -4.30
N LEU A 455 -7.05 8.17 -2.98
CA LEU A 455 -8.09 7.57 -2.15
C LEU A 455 -9.38 8.40 -2.13
N ARG A 456 -9.30 9.74 -2.09
CA ARG A 456 -10.48 10.62 -2.14
C ARG A 456 -11.24 10.55 -3.47
N ARG A 457 -10.56 10.21 -4.57
CA ARG A 457 -11.20 9.97 -5.88
C ARG A 457 -11.83 8.58 -5.97
N LEU A 458 -11.32 7.64 -5.19
CA LEU A 458 -11.71 6.23 -5.28
C LEU A 458 -12.81 5.88 -4.28
N VAL A 459 -12.72 6.38 -3.05
CA VAL A 459 -13.60 6.02 -1.93
C VAL A 459 -14.43 7.23 -1.53
N ASP A 460 -15.75 7.04 -1.48
CA ASP A 460 -16.68 8.08 -1.04
C ASP A 460 -16.60 8.28 0.49
N GLY A 461 -16.23 9.49 0.90
CA GLY A 461 -16.12 9.86 2.31
C GLY A 461 -15.10 8.99 3.06
N ASP A 462 -15.55 8.32 4.12
CA ASP A 462 -14.73 7.38 4.89
C ASP A 462 -14.97 5.91 4.50
N GLY A 463 -15.68 5.68 3.39
CA GLY A 463 -16.01 4.35 2.86
C GLY A 463 -17.04 3.58 3.67
N ARG A 464 -17.63 4.13 4.73
CA ARG A 464 -18.60 3.41 5.57
C ARG A 464 -20.03 3.63 5.14
N ILE A 465 -20.81 2.56 5.15
CA ILE A 465 -22.27 2.61 5.18
C ILE A 465 -22.76 2.80 6.63
N PRO A 466 -23.93 3.43 6.85
CA PRO A 466 -24.56 3.44 8.16
C PRO A 466 -24.86 2.01 8.64
N VAL A 467 -24.38 1.69 9.84
CA VAL A 467 -24.64 0.42 10.52
C VAL A 467 -25.27 0.71 11.87
N GLU A 468 -26.49 0.27 12.10
CA GLU A 468 -27.17 0.36 13.38
C GLU A 468 -27.21 -1.00 14.07
N VAL A 469 -27.20 -1.00 15.39
CA VAL A 469 -27.32 -2.21 16.20
C VAL A 469 -28.56 -2.14 17.06
N VAL A 470 -29.43 -3.14 16.96
CA VAL A 470 -30.57 -3.36 17.83
C VAL A 470 -30.20 -4.48 18.79
N VAL A 471 -30.20 -4.20 20.09
CA VAL A 471 -29.93 -5.18 21.15
C VAL A 471 -31.27 -5.62 21.75
N GLY A 472 -31.57 -6.91 21.70
CA GLY A 472 -32.81 -7.50 22.24
C GLY A 472 -33.36 -8.66 21.41
N GLU A 473 -34.34 -9.39 21.97
CA GLU A 473 -34.92 -10.63 21.45
C GLU A 473 -36.03 -10.40 20.39
N ASP A 474 -37.27 -10.82 20.70
CA ASP A 474 -38.43 -10.92 19.81
C ASP A 474 -38.98 -9.59 19.28
N PRO A 475 -38.94 -8.46 20.03
CA PRO A 475 -39.18 -7.15 19.41
C PRO A 475 -37.97 -6.67 18.60
N GLY A 476 -36.79 -7.32 18.71
CA GLY A 476 -35.55 -6.91 18.05
C GLY A 476 -35.65 -6.94 16.53
N LEU A 477 -36.14 -8.04 15.95
CA LEU A 477 -36.32 -8.13 14.50
C LEU A 477 -37.45 -7.21 13.99
N ALA A 478 -38.56 -7.11 14.72
CA ALA A 478 -39.66 -6.21 14.39
C ALA A 478 -39.23 -4.72 14.45
N PHE A 479 -38.49 -4.35 15.49
CA PHE A 479 -37.91 -3.02 15.65
C PHE A 479 -36.88 -2.73 14.54
N ALA A 480 -36.02 -3.71 14.23
CA ALA A 480 -35.06 -3.60 13.13
C ALA A 480 -35.75 -3.42 11.77
N ARG A 481 -36.89 -4.08 11.52
CA ARG A 481 -37.74 -3.81 10.34
C ARG A 481 -38.30 -2.38 10.34
N GLY A 482 -38.65 -1.85 11.50
CA GLY A 482 -39.01 -0.43 11.65
C GLY A 482 -37.87 0.49 11.22
N ARG A 483 -36.64 0.24 11.71
CA ARG A 483 -35.43 0.98 11.31
C ARG A 483 -35.14 0.84 9.81
N GLN A 484 -35.27 -0.37 9.27
CA GLN A 484 -35.12 -0.65 7.85
C GLN A 484 -36.05 0.21 7.00
N ARG A 485 -37.34 0.32 7.38
CA ARG A 485 -38.31 1.18 6.67
C ARG A 485 -37.92 2.66 6.71
N VAL A 486 -37.41 3.15 7.84
CA VAL A 486 -36.92 4.54 7.96
C VAL A 486 -35.75 4.78 7.00
N MET A 487 -34.80 3.85 6.92
CA MET A 487 -33.67 3.97 5.98
C MET A 487 -34.12 3.83 4.52
N ALA A 488 -35.08 2.96 4.23
CA ALA A 488 -35.66 2.81 2.89
C ALA A 488 -36.40 4.09 2.44
N GLN A 489 -37.10 4.78 3.35
CA GLN A 489 -37.71 6.09 3.08
C GLN A 489 -36.66 7.17 2.78
N ALA A 490 -35.44 7.02 3.29
CA ALA A 490 -34.29 7.86 2.94
C ALA A 490 -33.57 7.40 1.66
N GLY A 491 -34.11 6.42 0.92
CA GLY A 491 -33.56 5.92 -0.34
C GLY A 491 -32.42 4.91 -0.19
N LEU A 492 -32.18 4.36 0.99
CA LEU A 492 -31.09 3.41 1.24
C LEU A 492 -31.58 1.96 1.14
N ARG A 493 -30.84 1.10 0.41
CA ARG A 493 -31.04 -0.37 0.38
C ARG A 493 -30.58 -1.01 1.68
N CYS A 494 -31.35 -0.78 2.75
CA CYS A 494 -31.04 -1.26 4.09
C CYS A 494 -31.35 -2.75 4.24
N HIS A 495 -30.35 -3.54 4.64
CA HIS A 495 -30.53 -4.94 5.01
C HIS A 495 -30.61 -5.10 6.53
N VAL A 496 -31.31 -6.13 6.99
CA VAL A 496 -31.39 -6.50 8.41
C VAL A 496 -30.77 -7.87 8.59
N THR A 497 -29.94 -8.08 9.61
CA THR A 497 -29.43 -9.43 9.90
C THR A 497 -29.31 -9.68 11.39
N GLY A 498 -29.71 -10.89 11.80
CA GLY A 498 -29.50 -11.48 13.11
C GLY A 498 -28.58 -12.69 13.04
N HIS A 499 -28.70 -13.58 14.02
CA HIS A 499 -27.95 -14.84 14.11
C HIS A 499 -28.32 -15.83 12.98
N ASP A 500 -29.61 -16.03 12.75
CA ASP A 500 -30.20 -17.05 11.87
C ASP A 500 -30.93 -16.45 10.66
N THR A 501 -31.32 -15.18 10.75
CA THR A 501 -32.21 -14.53 9.79
C THR A 501 -31.53 -13.33 9.15
N THR A 502 -31.64 -13.20 7.83
CA THR A 502 -31.24 -12.01 7.07
C THR A 502 -32.39 -11.59 6.19
N LEU A 503 -32.71 -10.29 6.19
CA LEU A 503 -33.69 -9.67 5.33
C LEU A 503 -32.97 -8.79 4.30
N ASP A 504 -33.37 -8.89 3.04
CA ASP A 504 -32.92 -7.98 1.99
C ASP A 504 -33.58 -6.60 2.08
N ALA A 505 -33.21 -5.69 1.18
CA ALA A 505 -33.75 -4.33 1.13
C ALA A 505 -35.28 -4.25 0.94
N SER A 506 -35.91 -5.28 0.36
CA SER A 506 -37.37 -5.37 0.23
C SER A 506 -38.06 -5.87 1.51
N GLY A 507 -37.28 -6.40 2.46
CA GLY A 507 -37.75 -7.06 3.67
C GLY A 507 -38.01 -8.56 3.50
N ALA A 508 -37.73 -9.12 2.32
CA ALA A 508 -37.82 -10.55 2.06
C ALA A 508 -36.62 -11.29 2.68
N VAL A 509 -36.81 -12.57 3.01
CA VAL A 509 -35.75 -13.38 3.59
C VAL A 509 -34.68 -13.68 2.55
N ARG A 510 -33.44 -13.29 2.84
CA ARG A 510 -32.26 -13.64 2.07
C ARG A 510 -31.56 -14.84 2.70
N GLN A 511 -31.51 -15.94 1.96
CA GLN A 511 -30.82 -17.15 2.41
C GLN A 511 -29.30 -16.95 2.38
N LEU A 512 -28.63 -17.34 3.46
CA LEU A 512 -27.16 -17.40 3.57
C LEU A 512 -26.77 -18.81 4.01
N SER A 513 -25.65 -19.33 3.53
CA SER A 513 -25.22 -20.72 3.74
C SER A 513 -24.64 -21.00 5.14
N PHE A 514 -24.76 -20.05 6.07
CA PHE A 514 -24.20 -20.13 7.40
C PHE A 514 -25.01 -19.31 8.40
N GLU A 515 -24.93 -19.70 9.66
CA GLU A 515 -25.43 -18.95 10.82
C GLU A 515 -24.32 -18.07 11.43
N GLY A 516 -24.72 -17.25 12.39
CA GLY A 516 -23.85 -16.37 13.15
C GLY A 516 -23.89 -14.93 12.62
N LEU A 517 -24.22 -14.01 13.53
CA LEU A 517 -24.37 -12.59 13.22
C LEU A 517 -23.10 -12.01 12.62
N GLY A 518 -21.93 -12.40 13.14
CA GLY A 518 -20.64 -11.90 12.64
C GLY A 518 -20.36 -12.29 11.19
N ARG A 519 -20.66 -13.54 10.81
CA ARG A 519 -20.44 -14.05 9.44
C ARG A 519 -21.44 -13.43 8.46
N ARG A 520 -22.71 -13.34 8.85
CA ARG A 520 -23.77 -12.71 8.03
C ARG A 520 -23.51 -11.22 7.82
N CYS A 521 -23.11 -10.50 8.87
CA CYS A 521 -22.71 -9.11 8.76
C CYS A 521 -21.54 -8.93 7.77
N ARG A 522 -20.46 -9.72 7.91
CA ARG A 522 -19.33 -9.68 6.97
C ARG A 522 -19.76 -9.96 5.53
N ALA A 523 -20.67 -10.90 5.30
CA ALA A 523 -21.18 -11.18 3.95
C ALA A 523 -21.88 -9.95 3.34
N LEU A 524 -22.67 -9.23 4.13
CA LEU A 524 -23.37 -8.02 3.67
C LEU A 524 -22.43 -6.82 3.50
N LEU A 525 -21.37 -6.70 4.31
CA LEU A 525 -20.35 -5.66 4.14
C LEU A 525 -19.53 -5.84 2.83
N LEU A 526 -19.54 -7.03 2.23
CA LEU A 526 -18.90 -7.32 0.94
C LEU A 526 -19.83 -7.12 -0.26
N ASP A 527 -21.10 -6.85 -0.02
CA ASP A 527 -22.13 -6.74 -1.05
C ASP A 527 -22.36 -5.27 -1.45
N SER A 528 -22.06 -4.94 -2.71
CA SER A 528 -22.23 -3.59 -3.26
C SER A 528 -23.68 -3.12 -3.34
N GLU A 529 -24.65 -4.01 -3.12
CA GLU A 529 -26.07 -3.68 -3.10
C GLU A 529 -26.56 -3.19 -1.73
N VAL A 530 -25.69 -3.16 -0.72
CA VAL A 530 -26.04 -2.81 0.65
C VAL A 530 -25.64 -1.37 0.95
N ASP A 531 -26.61 -0.45 1.05
CA ASP A 531 -26.34 0.95 1.41
C ASP A 531 -26.38 1.19 2.92
N ALA A 532 -26.99 0.28 3.68
CA ALA A 532 -27.13 0.38 5.13
C ALA A 532 -27.38 -0.99 5.78
N LEU A 533 -27.04 -1.12 7.06
CA LEU A 533 -27.25 -2.35 7.82
C LEU A 533 -27.89 -2.09 9.18
N VAL A 534 -28.83 -2.96 9.56
CA VAL A 534 -29.32 -3.07 10.93
C VAL A 534 -28.97 -4.46 11.45
N LEU A 535 -28.13 -4.52 12.47
CA LEU A 535 -27.70 -5.75 13.12
C LEU A 535 -28.59 -6.03 14.33
N VAL A 536 -29.20 -7.22 14.40
CA VAL A 536 -29.97 -7.68 15.56
C VAL A 536 -29.06 -8.53 16.44
N ALA A 537 -28.57 -7.95 17.53
CA ALA A 537 -27.72 -8.61 18.49
C ALA A 537 -28.58 -9.27 19.60
N SER A 538 -28.93 -10.53 19.39
CA SER A 538 -29.69 -11.36 20.33
C SER A 538 -28.83 -12.40 21.08
N THR A 539 -27.59 -12.62 20.63
CA THR A 539 -26.63 -13.59 21.18
C THR A 539 -25.36 -12.91 21.69
N ASP A 540 -24.55 -13.62 22.45
CA ASP A 540 -23.29 -13.12 22.98
C ASP A 540 -22.09 -13.15 22.00
N GLU A 541 -22.34 -13.44 20.72
CA GLU A 541 -21.31 -13.49 19.67
C GLU A 541 -20.48 -12.21 19.60
N LEU A 542 -21.16 -11.05 19.66
CA LEU A 542 -20.50 -9.74 19.64
C LEU A 542 -19.78 -9.39 20.94
N LEU A 543 -19.97 -10.15 22.02
CA LEU A 543 -19.20 -10.05 23.26
C LEU A 543 -17.95 -10.92 23.23
N ARG A 544 -18.04 -12.13 22.67
CA ARG A 544 -16.94 -13.11 22.68
C ARG A 544 -15.95 -12.94 21.52
N GLY A 545 -16.41 -12.51 20.36
CA GLY A 545 -15.60 -12.38 19.14
C GLY A 545 -15.10 -10.97 18.83
N PRO A 546 -14.27 -10.80 17.78
CA PRO A 546 -14.01 -9.49 17.18
C PRO A 546 -15.32 -8.95 16.60
N LEU A 547 -15.51 -7.63 16.66
CA LEU A 547 -16.69 -7.02 16.07
C LEU A 547 -16.58 -7.06 14.54
N PRO A 548 -17.71 -7.31 13.84
CA PRO A 548 -17.71 -7.37 12.39
C PRO A 548 -17.60 -5.98 11.73
N VAL A 549 -17.84 -4.93 12.50
CA VAL A 549 -17.75 -3.53 12.07
C VAL A 549 -16.89 -2.73 13.02
N ASP A 550 -16.21 -1.73 12.47
CA ASP A 550 -15.27 -0.85 13.17
C ASP A 550 -15.94 0.46 13.65
N ARG A 551 -17.15 0.76 13.17
CA ARG A 551 -18.02 1.87 13.61
C ARG A 551 -19.50 1.50 13.49
N VAL A 552 -20.33 2.05 14.38
CA VAL A 552 -21.80 1.99 14.30
C VAL A 552 -22.37 3.40 14.33
N ALA A 553 -23.45 3.64 13.59
CA ALA A 553 -24.17 4.91 13.51
C ALA A 553 -25.16 5.10 14.68
N GLY A 554 -25.69 4.00 15.23
CA GLY A 554 -26.66 4.05 16.32
C GLY A 554 -26.79 2.71 17.04
N ILE A 555 -27.17 2.77 18.31
CA ILE A 555 -27.44 1.60 19.16
C ILE A 555 -28.83 1.79 19.76
N PHE A 556 -29.70 0.80 19.57
CA PHE A 556 -31.08 0.80 20.05
C PHE A 556 -31.31 -0.41 20.95
N ARG A 557 -32.05 -0.22 22.03
CA ARG A 557 -32.55 -1.33 22.86
C ARG A 557 -33.97 -1.63 22.41
N ALA A 558 -34.23 -2.86 22.00
CA ALA A 558 -35.59 -3.34 21.87
C ALA A 558 -36.12 -3.63 23.28
N ASN A 559 -37.23 -3.01 23.69
CA ASN A 559 -37.81 -3.22 25.01
C ASN A 559 -38.24 -4.69 25.18
N PRO A 560 -37.69 -5.45 26.14
CA PRO A 560 -38.15 -6.80 26.42
C PRO A 560 -39.28 -6.78 27.46
N GLU A 561 -40.36 -7.52 27.19
CA GLU A 561 -41.08 -8.18 28.28
C GLU A 561 -40.31 -9.45 28.66
N PRO A 562 -40.19 -9.78 29.95
CA PRO A 562 -39.46 -10.97 30.38
C PRO A 562 -40.24 -12.24 30.02
N GLN A 563 -39.69 -13.08 29.14
CA GLN A 563 -40.14 -14.47 29.01
C GLN A 563 -39.09 -15.43 29.57
N ALA A 564 -39.59 -16.38 30.36
CA ALA A 564 -38.81 -17.44 30.96
C ALA A 564 -38.52 -18.56 29.95
N ASP A 565 -37.32 -19.12 30.08
CA ASP A 565 -36.86 -20.39 29.54
C ASP A 565 -36.83 -20.56 28.01
N ALA A 566 -35.68 -20.22 27.43
CA ALA A 566 -35.02 -21.18 26.54
C ALA A 566 -33.50 -21.14 26.72
N ALA A 567 -32.94 -22.31 27.01
CA ALA A 567 -31.51 -22.54 27.13
C ALA A 567 -30.89 -22.71 25.73
N ASP A 568 -30.31 -21.64 25.19
CA ASP A 568 -28.91 -21.61 24.74
C ASP A 568 -28.53 -20.22 24.18
N SER A 569 -27.32 -19.72 24.50
CA SER A 569 -26.63 -18.56 23.90
C SER A 569 -27.26 -17.15 23.93
N ARG A 570 -28.33 -16.93 24.69
CA ARG A 570 -29.04 -15.63 24.79
C ARG A 570 -28.35 -14.62 25.71
N LEU A 571 -28.48 -13.33 25.38
CA LEU A 571 -27.94 -12.22 26.18
C LEU A 571 -28.81 -11.91 27.42
N GLY A 572 -28.27 -12.13 28.62
CA GLY A 572 -28.86 -11.62 29.87
C GLY A 572 -28.64 -10.10 30.08
N PRO A 573 -29.31 -9.47 31.07
CA PRO A 573 -29.23 -8.01 31.30
C PRO A 573 -27.79 -7.47 31.47
N ALA A 574 -26.94 -8.19 32.22
CA ALA A 574 -25.54 -7.81 32.40
C ALA A 574 -24.72 -7.93 31.10
N GLU A 575 -25.09 -8.85 30.21
CA GLU A 575 -24.44 -9.01 28.91
C GLU A 575 -24.86 -7.91 27.94
N ILE A 576 -26.13 -7.53 27.95
CA ILE A 576 -26.65 -6.36 27.23
C ILE A 576 -25.90 -5.10 27.66
N GLU A 577 -25.71 -4.86 28.96
CA GLU A 577 -24.95 -3.71 29.45
C GLU A 577 -23.49 -3.74 28.98
N ARG A 578 -22.81 -4.89 29.07
CA ARG A 578 -21.45 -5.04 28.55
C ARG A 578 -21.37 -4.80 27.05
N LEU A 579 -22.35 -5.28 26.30
CA LEU A 579 -22.39 -5.16 24.84
C LEU A 579 -22.62 -3.70 24.44
N VAL A 580 -23.60 -3.04 25.06
CA VAL A 580 -23.87 -1.62 24.84
C VAL A 580 -22.63 -0.80 25.21
N ALA A 581 -21.98 -1.05 26.34
CA ALA A 581 -20.74 -0.36 26.71
C ALA A 581 -19.62 -0.57 25.67
N ARG A 582 -19.48 -1.79 25.13
CA ARG A 582 -18.50 -2.11 24.08
C ARG A 582 -18.83 -1.37 22.78
N LEU A 583 -20.09 -1.32 22.36
CA LEU A 583 -20.54 -0.66 21.12
C LEU A 583 -20.53 0.87 21.23
N VAL A 584 -20.83 1.45 22.41
CA VAL A 584 -20.79 2.91 22.63
C VAL A 584 -19.37 3.45 22.45
N ARG A 585 -18.35 2.69 22.87
CA ARG A 585 -16.93 3.03 22.63
C ARG A 585 -16.55 3.10 21.15
N ILE A 586 -17.38 2.52 20.29
CA ILE A 586 -17.19 2.44 18.84
C ILE A 586 -18.00 3.54 18.13
N ALA A 587 -19.21 3.81 18.63
CA ALA A 587 -20.03 4.93 18.18
C ALA A 587 -19.38 6.29 18.49
N THR A 588 -18.65 6.39 19.59
CA THR A 588 -17.95 7.62 19.99
C THR A 588 -16.53 7.64 19.42
N PRO A 589 -16.19 8.58 18.51
CA PRO A 589 -14.82 8.68 17.99
C PRO A 589 -13.86 8.97 19.16
N THR A 590 -12.77 8.22 19.27
CA THR A 590 -11.72 8.58 20.22
C THR A 590 -11.12 9.91 19.79
N LYS A 591 -11.20 10.94 20.63
CA LYS A 591 -10.46 12.19 20.44
C LYS A 591 -8.97 11.88 20.23
N GLY A 592 -8.50 12.01 19.00
CA GLY A 592 -7.12 11.74 18.62
C GLY A 592 -6.91 12.07 17.14
N GLY A 593 -6.46 13.30 16.89
CA GLY A 593 -6.29 13.88 15.55
C GLY A 593 -6.96 15.25 15.50
N SER A 594 -6.22 16.30 15.86
CA SER A 594 -6.70 17.68 15.86
C SER A 594 -7.27 18.06 14.49
N PRO A 595 -8.52 18.55 14.39
CA PRO A 595 -8.91 19.40 13.29
C PRO A 595 -8.26 20.77 13.52
N GLY A 596 -7.58 21.31 12.51
CA GLY A 596 -7.06 22.68 12.53
C GLY A 596 -8.16 23.69 12.89
N PRO A 597 -7.83 24.83 13.50
CA PRO A 597 -8.83 25.76 14.00
C PRO A 597 -9.51 26.47 12.84
N GLY A 598 -10.69 25.96 12.45
CA GLY A 598 -11.68 26.71 11.71
C GLY A 598 -12.81 27.10 12.64
N ARG A 599 -12.83 28.36 13.10
CA ARG A 599 -14.03 29.16 13.36
C ARG A 599 -13.67 30.54 13.88
N GLY A 600 -14.24 31.55 13.22
CA GLY A 600 -14.18 32.94 13.65
C GLY A 600 -15.03 33.87 12.81
N GLY A 601 -16.22 33.43 12.38
CA GLY A 601 -17.26 34.36 11.94
C GLY A 601 -17.94 34.94 13.18
N SER A 602 -17.77 36.25 13.40
CA SER A 602 -18.52 37.04 14.36
C SER A 602 -19.06 38.27 13.66
N VAL A 603 -20.39 38.33 13.55
CA VAL A 603 -21.18 39.48 13.12
C VAL A 603 -21.26 40.47 14.29
N ALA A 604 -20.91 41.74 14.06
CA ALA A 604 -21.62 42.95 14.55
C ALA A 604 -20.73 44.19 14.37
N GLY A 605 -21.26 45.24 13.75
CA GLY A 605 -20.60 46.56 13.69
C GLY A 605 -21.16 47.50 12.64
N HIS A 606 -22.43 47.88 12.78
CA HIS A 606 -23.01 49.03 12.09
C HIS A 606 -22.69 50.30 12.91
N ARG A 607 -22.08 51.30 12.26
CA ARG A 607 -21.82 52.72 12.61
C ARG A 607 -20.50 53.04 11.88
N GLY A 608 -20.38 53.96 10.93
CA GLY A 608 -21.00 55.27 10.74
C GLY A 608 -19.86 56.15 10.24
N GLU A 609 -20.14 56.93 9.19
CA GLU A 609 -19.24 57.79 8.38
C GLU A 609 -18.46 57.12 7.24
#